data_AF-A0AAD9WF61-F1
#
_entry.id   AF-A0AAD9WF61-F1
#
_cell.length_a   1.000
_cell.length_b   1.000
_cell.length_c   1.000
_cell.angle_alpha   90.00
_cell.angle_beta   90.00
_cell.angle_gamma   90.00
#
_symmetry.space_group_name_H-M   'P 1'
#
loop_
_entity.id
_entity.type
_entity.pdbx_description
1 polymer ?
#
loop_
_entity_poly.entity_id
_entity_poly.type
_entity_poly.pdbx_seq_one_letter_code
_entity_poly.pdbx_strand_id
1 'polypeptide(L)'
;MKACNNVPPIRIKNKSTYIGLERQRWARLFNVPMAAEAPDGFPHLTLTIMRALCALTVLHPGREGRGILCKALDALYKAYWVEEQRTWEQDVLVEVLTKTLGAEEAARVMAVAGKEGKEALMKNSDMAVEKGAFGLPYFEATNCEGETEMFWGVDHLGLVTSHLGLKKPAAGGWKALL
;
A
#
# COMPACT_ATOMS: atom_id res chain seq x y z
N MET A 1 -11.66 -1.55 7.34
CA MET A 1 -11.84 -2.73 8.23
C MET A 1 -12.87 -2.56 9.33
N LYS A 2 -12.93 -1.44 10.08
CA LYS A 2 -13.97 -1.23 11.11
C LYS A 2 -15.39 -1.42 10.55
N ALA A 3 -15.65 -0.90 9.35
CA ALA A 3 -16.92 -1.07 8.64
C ALA A 3 -17.30 -2.54 8.38
N CYS A 4 -16.31 -3.44 8.30
CA CYS A 4 -16.51 -4.87 8.02
C CYS A 4 -16.38 -5.74 9.28
N ASN A 5 -16.21 -5.14 10.47
CA ASN A 5 -15.91 -5.84 11.73
C ASN A 5 -14.72 -6.82 11.65
N ASN A 6 -13.75 -6.54 10.77
CA ASN A 6 -12.62 -7.44 10.55
C ASN A 6 -11.58 -7.31 11.68
N VAL A 7 -11.28 -8.43 12.34
CA VAL A 7 -10.29 -8.50 13.42
C VAL A 7 -8.89 -8.65 12.79
N PRO A 8 -7.93 -7.76 13.13
CA PRO A 8 -6.58 -7.87 12.59
C PRO A 8 -5.98 -9.26 12.85
N PRO A 9 -5.47 -9.96 11.83
CA PRO A 9 -5.04 -11.34 11.99
C PRO A 9 -3.84 -11.48 12.94
N ILE A 10 -3.04 -10.44 13.12
CA ILE A 10 -1.94 -10.42 14.10
C ILE A 10 -2.41 -10.57 15.56
N ARG A 11 -3.70 -10.30 15.85
CA ARG A 11 -4.30 -10.50 17.18
C ARG A 11 -4.84 -11.91 17.39
N ILE A 12 -4.80 -12.77 16.37
CA ILE A 12 -5.29 -14.15 16.44
C ILE A 12 -4.12 -15.08 16.76
N LYS A 13 -4.30 -15.97 17.75
CA LYS A 13 -3.28 -16.94 18.16
C LYS A 13 -2.68 -17.65 16.93
N ASN A 14 -1.34 -17.78 16.92
CA ASN A 14 -0.51 -18.37 15.85
C ASN A 14 -0.48 -17.62 14.50
N LYS A 15 -1.47 -16.76 14.18
CA LYS A 15 -1.48 -16.05 12.88
C LYS A 15 -0.39 -15.00 12.78
N SER A 16 0.00 -14.33 13.86
CA SER A 16 1.11 -13.37 13.86
C SER A 16 2.42 -14.02 13.40
N THR A 17 2.79 -15.15 14.00
CA THR A 17 3.98 -15.93 13.65
C THR A 17 3.91 -16.40 12.19
N TYR A 18 2.76 -16.93 11.76
CA TYR A 18 2.58 -17.38 10.39
C TYR A 18 2.74 -16.24 9.37
N ILE A 19 2.14 -15.07 9.64
CA ILE A 19 2.25 -13.88 8.77
C ILE A 19 3.70 -13.39 8.69
N GLY A 20 4.45 -13.42 9.79
CA GLY A 20 5.87 -13.10 9.79
C GLY A 20 6.67 -13.99 8.84
N LEU A 21 6.42 -15.30 8.87
CA LEU A 21 7.03 -16.28 7.96
C LEU A 21 6.65 -16.02 6.50
N GLU A 22 5.36 -15.79 6.22
CA GLU A 22 4.86 -15.53 4.87
C GLU A 22 5.45 -14.25 4.28
N ARG A 23 5.52 -13.17 5.08
CA ARG A 23 6.16 -11.91 4.65
C ARG A 23 7.58 -12.16 4.14
N GLN A 24 8.38 -12.93 4.86
CA GLN A 24 9.77 -13.25 4.46
C GLN A 24 9.86 -14.19 3.26
N ARG A 25 8.91 -15.12 3.09
CA ARG A 25 8.83 -15.99 1.91
C ARG A 25 8.53 -15.16 0.65
N TRP A 26 7.48 -14.35 0.70
CA TRP A 26 7.09 -13.51 -0.42
C TRP A 26 8.15 -12.45 -0.76
N ALA A 27 8.76 -11.82 0.25
CA ALA A 27 9.85 -10.87 0.04
C ALA A 27 11.04 -11.49 -0.71
N ARG A 28 11.51 -12.67 -0.27
CA ARG A 28 12.60 -13.39 -0.96
C ARG A 28 12.20 -13.81 -2.37
N LEU A 29 10.98 -14.32 -2.54
CA LEU A 29 10.49 -14.81 -3.81
C LEU A 29 10.37 -13.69 -4.85
N PHE A 30 9.84 -12.52 -4.47
CA PHE A 30 9.71 -11.36 -5.36
C PHE A 30 10.94 -10.45 -5.38
N ASN A 31 12.00 -10.78 -4.63
CA ASN A 31 13.17 -9.93 -4.46
C ASN A 31 12.81 -8.51 -3.97
N VAL A 32 11.86 -8.43 -3.04
CA VAL A 32 11.44 -7.18 -2.40
C VAL A 32 12.26 -6.99 -1.12
N PRO A 33 13.03 -5.89 -0.97
CA PRO A 33 13.74 -5.59 0.26
C PRO A 33 12.81 -5.51 1.46
N MET A 34 13.18 -6.16 2.56
CA MET A 34 12.34 -6.28 3.75
C MET A 34 13.22 -6.56 4.98
N ALA A 35 13.01 -5.85 6.08
CA ALA A 35 13.66 -6.13 7.36
C ALA A 35 13.24 -7.50 7.89
N ALA A 36 14.13 -8.20 8.62
CA ALA A 36 13.88 -9.55 9.12
C ALA A 36 12.66 -9.60 10.05
N GLU A 37 12.54 -8.59 10.92
CA GLU A 37 11.39 -8.38 11.82
C GLU A 37 10.47 -7.28 11.29
N ALA A 38 9.27 -7.19 11.86
CA ALA A 38 8.40 -6.04 11.61
C ALA A 38 8.87 -4.87 12.49
N PRO A 39 8.61 -3.60 12.10
CA PRO A 39 8.98 -2.46 12.92
C PRO A 39 8.47 -2.59 14.35
N ASP A 40 9.29 -2.22 15.33
CA ASP A 40 8.93 -2.30 16.74
C ASP A 40 7.59 -1.59 17.01
N GLY A 41 6.68 -2.25 17.73
CA GLY A 41 5.33 -1.75 17.99
C GLY A 41 4.30 -1.99 16.87
N PHE A 42 4.65 -2.68 15.78
CA PHE A 42 3.73 -2.99 14.69
C PHE A 42 2.46 -3.72 15.18
N PRO A 43 1.25 -3.36 14.69
CA PRO A 43 0.96 -2.39 13.63
C PRO A 43 0.69 -0.96 14.13
N HIS A 44 1.31 0.03 13.47
CA HIS A 44 1.11 1.46 13.72
C HIS A 44 -0.08 2.04 12.96
N LEU A 45 -0.68 3.12 13.49
CA LEU A 45 -1.70 3.89 12.79
C LEU A 45 -1.05 4.75 11.70
N THR A 46 -1.32 4.44 10.43
CA THR A 46 -0.72 5.13 9.27
C THR A 46 -1.54 6.32 8.76
N LEU A 47 -2.45 6.87 9.58
CA LEU A 47 -3.44 7.85 9.13
C LEU A 47 -2.83 9.11 8.48
N THR A 48 -1.77 9.64 9.07
CA THR A 48 -1.04 10.82 8.55
C THR A 48 -0.37 10.52 7.21
N ILE A 49 0.29 9.36 7.10
CA ILE A 49 0.90 8.87 5.87
C ILE A 49 -0.15 8.74 4.76
N MET A 50 -1.28 8.07 5.05
CA MET A 50 -2.34 7.85 4.07
C MET A 50 -2.98 9.15 3.59
N ARG A 51 -3.15 10.14 4.48
CA ARG A 51 -3.62 11.48 4.10
C ARG A 51 -2.63 12.22 3.20
N ALA A 52 -1.33 12.13 3.47
CA ALA A 52 -0.29 12.72 2.63
C ALA A 52 -0.26 12.07 1.24
N LEU A 53 -0.37 10.73 1.16
CA LEU A 53 -0.47 10.02 -0.11
C LEU A 53 -1.73 10.39 -0.91
N CYS A 54 -2.88 10.58 -0.22
CA CYS A 54 -4.07 11.11 -0.87
C CYS A 54 -3.92 12.57 -1.30
N ALA A 55 -3.27 13.43 -0.52
CA ALA A 55 -2.98 14.80 -0.91
C ALA A 55 -2.16 14.88 -2.20
N LEU A 56 -1.17 13.98 -2.38
CA LEU A 56 -0.44 13.86 -3.65
C LEU A 56 -1.36 13.58 -4.83
N THR A 57 -2.38 12.74 -4.66
CA THR A 57 -3.35 12.44 -5.74
C THR A 57 -4.27 13.61 -6.06
N VAL A 58 -4.52 14.48 -5.07
CA VAL A 58 -5.30 15.72 -5.24
C VAL A 58 -4.47 16.79 -5.95
N LEU A 59 -3.22 16.98 -5.51
CA LEU A 59 -2.29 17.96 -6.07
C LEU A 59 -1.85 17.61 -7.49
N HIS A 60 -1.65 16.31 -7.75
CA HIS A 60 -1.16 15.80 -9.02
C HIS A 60 -2.12 14.75 -9.57
N PRO A 61 -3.26 15.16 -10.17
CA PRO A 61 -4.17 14.23 -10.79
C PRO A 61 -3.59 13.67 -12.10
N GLY A 62 -4.12 12.54 -12.55
CA GLY A 62 -3.79 11.98 -13.86
C GLY A 62 -2.49 11.16 -13.90
N ARG A 63 -1.98 10.93 -15.11
CA ARG A 63 -0.90 9.95 -15.36
C ARG A 63 0.43 10.38 -14.78
N GLU A 64 0.79 11.66 -14.89
CA GLU A 64 2.07 12.19 -14.39
C GLU A 64 2.14 12.11 -12.86
N GLY A 65 1.04 12.46 -12.18
CA GLY A 65 0.96 12.37 -10.72
C GLY A 65 1.07 10.94 -10.17
N ARG A 66 0.71 9.91 -10.95
CA ARG A 66 0.99 8.51 -10.56
C ARG A 66 2.48 8.26 -10.37
N GLY A 67 3.34 8.88 -11.19
CA GLY A 67 4.78 8.74 -11.03
C GLY A 67 5.29 9.34 -9.71
N ILE A 68 4.76 10.49 -9.32
CA ILE A 68 5.10 11.15 -8.04
C ILE A 68 4.60 10.30 -6.86
N LEU A 69 3.35 9.80 -6.94
CA LEU A 69 2.79 8.92 -5.93
C LEU A 69 3.61 7.64 -5.76
N CYS A 70 4.00 6.97 -6.85
CA CYS A 70 4.83 5.77 -6.80
C CYS A 70 6.19 6.05 -6.14
N LYS A 71 6.85 7.17 -6.48
CA LYS A 71 8.11 7.56 -5.83
C LYS A 71 7.96 7.76 -4.32
N ALA A 72 6.88 8.44 -3.89
CA ALA A 72 6.59 8.63 -2.47
C ALA A 72 6.29 7.30 -1.76
N LEU A 73 5.51 6.42 -2.39
CA LEU A 73 5.24 5.07 -1.89
C LEU A 73 6.53 4.27 -1.71
N ASP A 74 7.39 4.21 -2.73
CA ASP A 74 8.66 3.47 -2.67
C ASP A 74 9.54 3.96 -1.52
N ALA A 75 9.67 5.29 -1.37
CA ALA A 75 10.44 5.89 -0.28
C ALA A 75 9.85 5.56 1.10
N LEU A 76 8.53 5.67 1.27
CA LEU A 76 7.86 5.40 2.54
C LEU A 76 7.85 3.91 2.89
N TYR A 77 7.67 3.02 1.91
CA TYR A 77 7.79 1.58 2.10
C TYR A 77 9.23 1.21 2.49
N LYS A 78 10.24 1.77 1.84
CA LYS A 78 11.64 1.55 2.21
C LYS A 78 11.92 2.03 3.63
N ALA A 79 11.55 3.27 3.94
CA ALA A 79 11.75 3.86 5.27
C ALA A 79 11.09 3.01 6.37
N TYR A 80 9.86 2.55 6.15
CA TYR A 80 9.12 1.77 7.15
C TYR A 80 9.54 0.30 7.23
N TRP A 81 9.55 -0.42 6.11
CA TRP A 81 9.70 -1.87 6.08
C TRP A 81 11.15 -2.36 5.96
N VAL A 82 12.08 -1.49 5.58
CA VAL A 82 13.49 -1.85 5.38
C VAL A 82 14.39 -1.14 6.39
N GLU A 83 14.17 0.16 6.59
CA GLU A 83 14.98 1.00 7.48
C GLU A 83 14.37 1.16 8.88
N GLU A 84 13.18 0.59 9.11
CA GLU A 84 12.46 0.59 10.39
C GLU A 84 12.27 2.00 11.00
N GLN A 85 12.19 3.02 10.15
CA GLN A 85 11.95 4.41 10.56
C GLN A 85 10.50 4.59 11.01
N ARG A 86 10.32 5.48 12.00
CA ARG A 86 9.02 5.79 12.60
C ARG A 86 8.17 6.72 11.75
N THR A 87 7.87 6.34 10.51
CA THR A 87 7.16 7.19 9.54
C THR A 87 5.71 7.54 9.94
N TRP A 88 5.17 6.92 10.99
CA TRP A 88 3.89 7.32 11.59
C TRP A 88 4.00 8.59 12.45
N GLU A 89 5.22 8.99 12.83
CA GLU A 89 5.51 10.27 13.45
C GLU A 89 5.63 11.37 12.37
N GLN A 90 5.03 12.53 12.63
CA GLN A 90 4.88 13.58 11.62
C GLN A 90 6.23 14.09 11.10
N ASP A 91 7.21 14.29 11.99
CA ASP A 91 8.50 14.85 11.61
C ASP A 91 9.29 13.90 10.70
N VAL A 92 9.24 12.58 10.99
CA VAL A 92 9.87 11.55 10.15
C VAL A 92 9.17 11.45 8.79
N LEU A 93 7.84 11.52 8.75
CA LEU A 93 7.08 11.55 7.50
C LEU A 93 7.50 12.76 6.64
N VAL A 94 7.57 13.95 7.23
CA VAL A 94 7.98 15.18 6.53
C VAL A 94 9.41 15.05 6.01
N GLU A 95 10.32 14.48 6.80
CA GLU A 95 11.70 14.25 6.39
C GLU A 95 11.79 13.32 5.18
N VAL A 96 11.10 12.18 5.19
CA VAL A 96 11.09 11.22 4.08
C VAL A 96 10.50 11.85 2.81
N LEU A 97 9.38 12.58 2.94
CA LEU A 97 8.76 13.28 1.81
C LEU A 97 9.67 14.38 1.26
N THR A 98 10.33 15.16 2.13
CA THR A 98 11.25 16.23 1.74
C THR A 98 12.44 15.69 0.96
N LYS A 99 13.05 14.59 1.42
CA LYS A 99 14.16 13.93 0.70
C LYS A 99 13.73 13.38 -0.66
N THR A 100 12.47 12.99 -0.79
CA THR A 100 11.94 12.32 -2.00
C THR A 100 11.40 13.30 -3.04
N LEU A 101 10.72 14.35 -2.60
CA LEU A 101 9.93 15.26 -3.44
C LEU A 101 10.49 16.69 -3.47
N GLY A 102 11.39 17.03 -2.54
CA GLY A 102 11.83 18.40 -2.28
C GLY A 102 10.99 19.08 -1.21
N ALA A 103 11.59 20.06 -0.52
CA ALA A 103 11.00 20.72 0.65
C ALA A 103 9.69 21.48 0.31
N GLU A 104 9.66 22.16 -0.83
CA GLU A 104 8.47 22.91 -1.25
C GLU A 104 7.28 21.97 -1.50
N GLU A 105 7.51 20.89 -2.23
CA GLU A 105 6.46 19.92 -2.54
C GLU A 105 5.99 19.18 -1.29
N ALA A 106 6.91 18.75 -0.42
CA ALA A 106 6.56 18.12 0.85
C ALA A 106 5.72 19.06 1.73
N ALA A 107 6.04 20.35 1.80
CA ALA A 107 5.26 21.32 2.54
C ALA A 107 3.83 21.49 1.97
N ARG A 108 3.70 21.55 0.64
CA ARG A 108 2.38 21.59 -0.04
C ARG A 108 1.56 20.34 0.26
N VAL A 109 2.15 19.16 0.15
CA VAL A 109 1.50 17.88 0.47
C VAL A 109 0.96 17.88 1.90
N MET A 110 1.77 18.30 2.86
CA MET A 110 1.36 18.32 4.27
C MET A 110 0.28 19.36 4.57
N ALA A 111 0.29 20.51 3.89
CA ALA A 111 -0.77 21.50 4.00
C ALA A 111 -2.12 20.96 3.49
N VAL A 112 -2.13 20.25 2.37
CA VAL A 112 -3.33 19.65 1.75
C VAL A 112 -3.79 18.38 2.50
N ALA A 113 -2.87 17.66 3.16
CA ALA A 113 -3.17 16.42 3.88
C ALA A 113 -4.23 16.59 4.98
N GLY A 114 -4.29 17.75 5.63
CA GLY A 114 -5.20 18.02 6.74
C GLY A 114 -6.67 18.04 6.35
N LYS A 115 -6.99 18.43 5.12
CA LYS A 115 -8.36 18.64 4.64
C LYS A 115 -8.66 17.82 3.39
N GLU A 116 -8.19 18.22 2.22
CA GLU A 116 -8.51 17.54 0.96
C GLU A 116 -7.93 16.12 0.94
N GLY A 117 -6.73 15.91 1.51
CA GLY A 117 -6.16 14.57 1.67
C GLY A 117 -6.98 13.67 2.60
N LYS A 118 -7.58 14.23 3.66
CA LYS A 118 -8.51 13.52 4.55
C LYS A 118 -9.81 13.17 3.82
N GLU A 119 -10.39 14.10 3.09
CA GLU A 119 -11.62 13.90 2.31
C GLU A 119 -11.42 12.81 1.25
N ALA A 120 -10.32 12.89 0.48
CA ALA A 120 -9.96 11.88 -0.50
C ALA A 120 -9.74 10.50 0.14
N LEU A 121 -9.06 10.43 1.29
CA LEU A 121 -8.85 9.16 2.01
C LEU A 121 -10.17 8.52 2.45
N MET A 122 -11.10 9.31 3.01
CA MET A 122 -12.42 8.81 3.41
C MET A 122 -13.18 8.28 2.18
N LYS A 123 -13.31 9.09 1.13
CA LYS A 123 -14.00 8.71 -0.10
C LYS A 123 -13.43 7.42 -0.72
N ASN A 124 -12.11 7.32 -0.82
CA ASN A 124 -11.45 6.13 -1.38
C ASN A 124 -11.68 4.88 -0.51
N SER A 125 -11.69 5.04 0.81
CA SER A 125 -11.92 3.94 1.75
C SER A 125 -13.37 3.44 1.71
N ASP A 126 -14.33 4.37 1.64
CA ASP A 126 -15.75 4.05 1.54
C ASP A 126 -16.05 3.34 0.22
N MET A 127 -15.54 3.86 -0.90
CA MET A 127 -15.63 3.22 -2.21
C MET A 127 -15.06 1.79 -2.20
N ALA A 128 -13.93 1.55 -1.54
CA ALA A 128 -13.36 0.21 -1.45
C ALA A 128 -14.28 -0.75 -0.69
N VAL A 129 -14.88 -0.29 0.42
CA VAL A 129 -15.83 -1.10 1.21
C VAL A 129 -17.12 -1.36 0.42
N GLU A 130 -17.66 -0.36 -0.28
CA GLU A 130 -18.82 -0.50 -1.17
C GLU A 130 -18.58 -1.55 -2.27
N LYS A 131 -17.33 -1.65 -2.74
CA LYS A 131 -16.87 -2.67 -3.71
C LYS A 131 -16.51 -4.03 -3.09
N GLY A 132 -16.84 -4.22 -1.81
CA GLY A 132 -16.68 -5.49 -1.11
C GLY A 132 -15.31 -5.70 -0.44
N ALA A 133 -14.42 -4.71 -0.44
CA ALA A 133 -13.12 -4.86 0.22
C ALA A 133 -13.27 -4.99 1.74
N PHE A 134 -12.76 -6.09 2.29
CA PHE A 134 -12.75 -6.39 3.73
C PHE A 134 -11.35 -6.40 4.34
N GLY A 135 -10.30 -6.27 3.52
CA GLY A 135 -8.90 -6.31 3.89
C GLY A 135 -8.01 -5.72 2.80
N LEU A 136 -6.70 -5.75 3.00
CA LEU A 136 -5.71 -5.24 2.03
C LEU A 136 -4.55 -6.23 1.85
N PRO A 137 -3.90 -6.27 0.67
CA PRO A 137 -4.30 -5.58 -0.56
C PRO A 137 -5.56 -6.23 -1.16
N TYR A 138 -6.43 -5.41 -1.76
CA TYR A 138 -7.63 -5.84 -2.48
C TYR A 138 -7.61 -5.20 -3.86
N PHE A 139 -7.89 -5.98 -4.89
CA PHE A 139 -7.84 -5.58 -6.28
C PHE A 139 -9.23 -5.69 -6.90
N GLU A 140 -9.67 -4.61 -7.54
CA GLU A 140 -10.74 -4.63 -8.53
C GLU A 140 -10.07 -4.49 -9.90
N ALA A 141 -10.36 -5.43 -10.80
CA ALA A 141 -9.70 -5.51 -12.10
C ALA A 141 -10.74 -5.65 -13.20
N THR A 142 -10.83 -4.63 -14.06
CA THR A 142 -11.64 -4.65 -15.28
C THR A 142 -10.76 -5.02 -16.47
N ASN A 143 -11.08 -6.11 -17.17
CA ASN A 143 -10.34 -6.56 -18.35
C ASN A 143 -10.72 -5.75 -19.60
N CYS A 144 -10.11 -6.07 -20.75
CA CYS A 144 -10.37 -5.38 -22.02
C CYS A 144 -11.77 -5.62 -22.60
N GLU A 145 -12.47 -6.65 -22.13
CA GLU A 145 -13.84 -7.00 -22.52
C GLU A 145 -14.89 -6.27 -21.65
N GLY A 146 -14.43 -5.52 -20.64
CA GLY A 146 -15.27 -4.77 -19.71
C GLY A 146 -15.72 -5.58 -18.49
N GLU A 147 -15.25 -6.82 -18.35
CA GLU A 147 -15.60 -7.69 -17.23
C GLU A 147 -14.76 -7.33 -16.00
N THR A 148 -15.43 -7.22 -14.84
CA THR A 148 -14.79 -6.80 -13.60
C THR A 148 -14.80 -7.92 -12.57
N GLU A 149 -13.61 -8.27 -12.07
CA GLU A 149 -13.42 -9.26 -11.00
C GLU A 149 -12.67 -8.66 -9.80
N MET A 150 -12.82 -9.32 -8.65
CA MET A 150 -12.23 -8.92 -7.38
C MET A 150 -11.29 -9.98 -6.83
N PHE A 151 -10.15 -9.56 -6.29
CA PHE A 151 -9.11 -10.44 -5.74
C PHE A 151 -8.56 -9.88 -4.42
N TRP A 152 -8.26 -10.74 -3.45
CA TRP A 152 -7.74 -10.33 -2.15
C TRP A 152 -6.43 -11.05 -1.83
N GLY A 153 -5.38 -10.29 -1.53
CA GLY A 153 -4.07 -10.81 -1.17
C GLY A 153 -3.05 -10.78 -2.33
N VAL A 154 -1.77 -10.71 -1.95
CA VAL A 154 -0.63 -10.69 -2.89
C VAL A 154 -0.46 -12.02 -3.63
N ASP A 155 -0.87 -13.11 -2.99
CA ASP A 155 -0.92 -14.47 -3.52
C ASP A 155 -1.89 -14.64 -4.69
N HIS A 156 -2.84 -13.70 -4.88
CA HIS A 156 -3.79 -13.71 -5.99
C HIS A 156 -3.35 -12.88 -7.21
N LEU A 157 -2.16 -12.26 -7.18
CA LEU A 157 -1.64 -11.49 -8.34
C LEU A 157 -1.55 -12.32 -9.62
N GLY A 158 -1.36 -13.64 -9.52
CA GLY A 158 -1.42 -14.56 -10.66
C GLY A 158 -2.79 -14.59 -11.34
N LEU A 159 -3.87 -14.56 -10.56
CA LEU A 159 -5.24 -14.50 -11.08
C LEU A 159 -5.55 -13.12 -11.65
N VAL A 160 -5.16 -12.04 -10.95
CA VAL A 160 -5.32 -10.66 -11.44
C VAL A 160 -4.70 -10.49 -12.83
N THR A 161 -3.46 -10.96 -13.00
CA THR A 161 -2.76 -10.85 -14.29
C THR A 161 -3.39 -11.73 -15.37
N SER A 162 -3.92 -12.90 -15.01
CA SER A 162 -4.62 -13.78 -15.96
C SER A 162 -5.92 -13.14 -16.44
N HIS A 163 -6.73 -12.61 -15.51
CA HIS A 163 -7.98 -11.91 -15.80
C HIS A 163 -7.77 -10.71 -16.73
N LEU A 164 -6.72 -9.92 -16.45
CA LEU A 164 -6.36 -8.76 -17.27
C LEU A 164 -5.69 -9.12 -18.61
N GLY A 165 -5.47 -10.40 -18.92
CA GLY A 165 -4.77 -10.83 -20.13
C GLY A 165 -3.30 -10.37 -20.18
N LEU A 166 -2.69 -10.06 -19.04
CA LEU A 166 -1.32 -9.57 -18.96
C LEU A 166 -0.33 -10.72 -19.10
N LYS A 167 0.72 -10.50 -19.91
CA LYS A 167 1.81 -11.46 -20.03
C LYS A 167 2.54 -11.57 -18.69
N LYS A 168 2.40 -12.73 -18.04
CA LYS A 168 3.12 -13.03 -16.80
C LYS A 168 4.63 -13.07 -17.07
N PRO A 169 5.47 -12.43 -16.23
CA PRO A 169 6.91 -12.59 -16.32
C PRO A 169 7.29 -14.07 -16.14
N ALA A 170 8.10 -14.61 -17.05
CA ALA A 170 8.53 -16.02 -17.02
C ALA A 170 9.65 -16.30 -15.99
N ALA A 171 10.06 -15.29 -15.22
CA ALA A 171 11.23 -15.33 -14.34
C ALA A 171 10.91 -14.78 -12.94
N GLY A 172 11.72 -15.19 -11.96
CA GLY A 172 11.61 -14.75 -10.57
C GLY A 172 10.36 -15.29 -9.85
N GLY A 173 9.89 -14.53 -8.87
CA GLY A 173 8.78 -14.92 -7.99
C GLY A 173 7.44 -15.17 -8.68
N TRP A 174 7.28 -14.68 -9.90
CA TRP A 174 6.08 -14.89 -10.72
C TRP A 174 5.78 -16.36 -11.03
N LYS A 175 6.81 -17.24 -11.01
CA LYS A 175 6.59 -18.68 -11.20
C LYS A 175 5.75 -19.33 -10.10
N ALA A 176 5.74 -18.77 -8.90
CA ALA A 176 4.94 -19.28 -7.79
C ALA A 176 3.47 -18.79 -7.82
N LEU A 177 3.14 -17.91 -8.77
CA LEU A 177 1.78 -17.42 -9.04
C LEU A 177 1.12 -18.15 -10.24
N LEU A 178 1.71 -19.26 -10.68
CA LEU A 178 1.23 -20.16 -11.74
C LEU A 178 0.58 -21.39 -11.10
#